data_AF-A0A9F2R164-F1
#
_entry.id   AF-A0A9F2R164-F1
#
_cell.length_a   1.000
_cell.length_b   1.000
_cell.length_c   1.000
_cell.angle_alpha   90.00
_cell.angle_beta   90.00
_cell.angle_gamma   90.00
#
_symmetry.space_group_name_H-M   'P 1'
#
loop_
_entity.id
_entity.type
_entity.pdbx_description
1 polymer ?
#
loop_
_entity_poly.entity_id
_entity_poly.type
_entity_poly.pdbx_seq_one_letter_code
_entity_poly.pdbx_strand_id
1 'polypeptide(L)'
;MKEVEECIEEMLIRLDEFCGMTDMIRSDTSKLLEEMIPLIKAKVSEMNNVYTKVDKLEAFVKMAGHHVSFLEEQILQAEKAHAGFPSSVQKLLGSVAFPLFKKTPAAQHNYNLPELYRTEDYFPIKYIGSKYQSH
;
A
#
# COMPACT_ATOMS: atom_id res chain seq x y z
N MET A 1 -77.08 -20.03 3.01
CA MET A 1 -76.81 -18.58 2.94
C MET A 1 -75.71 -18.22 3.92
N LYS A 2 -75.87 -18.54 5.21
CA LYS A 2 -74.84 -18.33 6.24
C LYS A 2 -73.45 -18.93 5.94
N GLU A 3 -73.36 -20.18 5.49
CA GLU A 3 -72.06 -20.81 5.14
C GLU A 3 -71.33 -20.08 4.00
N VAL A 4 -72.07 -19.49 3.06
CA VAL A 4 -71.50 -18.72 1.95
C VAL A 4 -70.97 -17.37 2.47
N GLU A 5 -71.71 -16.74 3.38
CA GLU A 5 -71.28 -15.49 4.03
C GLU A 5 -70.00 -15.71 4.86
N GLU A 6 -69.96 -16.77 5.67
CA GLU A 6 -68.77 -17.15 6.45
C GLU A 6 -67.56 -17.44 5.54
N CYS A 7 -67.77 -18.11 4.40
CA CYS A 7 -66.71 -18.36 3.42
C CYS A 7 -66.20 -17.07 2.76
N ILE A 8 -67.10 -16.12 2.45
CA ILE A 8 -66.72 -14.82 1.89
C ILE A 8 -65.92 -14.00 2.91
N GLU A 9 -66.34 -13.98 4.17
CA GLU A 9 -65.60 -13.30 5.25
C GLU A 9 -64.19 -13.86 5.41
N GLU A 10 -64.05 -15.19 5.42
CA GLU A 10 -62.74 -15.84 5.48
C GLU A 10 -61.86 -15.48 4.26
N MET A 11 -62.44 -15.45 3.06
CA MET A 11 -61.72 -15.02 1.85
C MET A 11 -61.28 -13.56 1.90
N LEU A 12 -62.10 -12.66 2.45
CA LEU A 12 -61.76 -11.25 2.61
C LEU A 12 -60.61 -11.06 3.60
N ILE A 13 -60.60 -11.80 4.71
CA ILE A 13 -59.49 -11.80 5.67
C ILE A 13 -58.19 -12.24 5.00
N ARG A 14 -58.22 -13.36 4.27
CA ARG A 14 -57.03 -13.86 3.56
C ARG A 14 -56.55 -12.89 2.48
N LEU A 15 -57.45 -12.18 1.83
CA LEU A 15 -57.09 -11.15 0.85
C LEU A 15 -56.38 -9.95 1.52
N ASP A 16 -56.87 -9.51 2.67
CA ASP A 16 -56.24 -8.43 3.45
C ASP A 16 -54.84 -8.83 3.92
N GLU A 17 -54.68 -10.04 4.45
CA GLU A 17 -53.38 -10.61 4.81
C GLU A 17 -52.42 -10.67 3.62
N PHE A 18 -52.91 -11.09 2.44
CA PHE A 18 -52.12 -11.13 1.22
C PHE A 18 -51.68 -9.74 0.75
N CYS A 19 -52.57 -8.75 0.83
CA CYS A 19 -52.23 -7.35 0.55
C CYS A 19 -51.14 -6.86 1.51
N GLY A 20 -51.28 -7.12 2.82
CA GLY A 20 -50.29 -6.76 3.82
C GLY A 20 -48.91 -7.37 3.56
N MET A 21 -48.86 -8.66 3.19
CA MET A 21 -47.60 -9.31 2.80
C MET A 21 -46.99 -8.68 1.54
N THR A 22 -47.81 -8.37 0.54
CA THR A 22 -47.35 -7.74 -0.71
C THR A 22 -46.78 -6.35 -0.46
N ASP A 23 -47.40 -5.59 0.44
CA ASP A 23 -46.95 -4.24 0.81
C ASP A 23 -45.62 -4.28 1.56
N MET A 24 -45.44 -5.26 2.45
CA MET A 24 -44.17 -5.49 3.14
C MET A 24 -43.06 -5.86 2.16
N ILE A 25 -43.30 -6.79 1.23
CA ILE A 25 -42.34 -7.14 0.17
C ILE A 25 -41.96 -5.92 -0.66
N ARG A 26 -42.95 -5.07 -1.02
CA ARG A 26 -42.70 -3.86 -1.78
C ARG A 26 -41.82 -2.88 -1.00
N SER A 27 -42.14 -2.65 0.28
CA SER A 27 -41.35 -1.80 1.18
C SER A 27 -39.91 -2.29 1.32
N ASP A 28 -39.71 -3.59 1.57
CA ASP A 28 -38.38 -4.18 1.69
C ASP A 28 -37.58 -4.08 0.39
N THR A 29 -38.26 -4.29 -0.75
CA THR A 29 -37.65 -4.13 -2.07
C THR A 29 -37.22 -2.69 -2.31
N SER A 30 -38.07 -1.71 -2.00
CA SER A 30 -37.72 -0.28 -2.07
C SER A 30 -36.52 0.04 -1.19
N LYS A 31 -36.51 -0.42 0.07
CA LYS A 31 -35.37 -0.20 0.97
C LYS A 31 -34.08 -0.82 0.45
N LEU A 32 -34.15 -2.04 -0.10
CA LEU A 32 -32.99 -2.70 -0.69
C LEU A 32 -32.43 -1.89 -1.87
N LEU A 33 -33.30 -1.44 -2.77
CA LEU A 33 -32.91 -0.73 -4.00
C LEU A 33 -32.42 0.69 -3.73
N GLU A 34 -33.07 1.41 -2.83
CA GLU A 34 -32.86 2.85 -2.60
C GLU A 34 -31.79 3.13 -1.54
N GLU A 35 -31.61 2.23 -0.56
CA GLU A 35 -30.67 2.45 0.54
C GLU A 35 -29.50 1.46 0.51
N MET A 36 -29.80 0.16 0.56
CA MET A 36 -28.78 -0.86 0.83
C MET A 36 -27.83 -1.07 -0.36
N ILE A 37 -28.36 -1.16 -1.58
CA ILE A 37 -27.53 -1.31 -2.79
C ILE A 37 -26.59 -0.10 -2.97
N PRO A 38 -27.06 1.16 -2.89
CA PRO A 38 -26.17 2.32 -2.93
C PRO A 38 -25.11 2.31 -1.82
N LEU A 39 -25.47 1.91 -0.60
CA LEU A 39 -24.53 1.81 0.52
C LEU A 39 -23.43 0.78 0.24
N ILE A 40 -23.79 -0.41 -0.24
CA ILE A 40 -22.82 -1.45 -0.62
C ILE A 40 -21.92 -0.95 -1.75
N LYS A 41 -22.50 -0.28 -2.77
CA LYS A 41 -21.73 0.29 -3.88
C LYS A 41 -20.71 1.33 -3.40
N ALA A 42 -21.10 2.19 -2.46
CA ALA A 42 -20.20 3.15 -1.84
C ALA A 42 -19.05 2.44 -1.09
N LYS A 43 -19.38 1.39 -0.32
CA LYS A 43 -18.37 0.59 0.40
C LYS A 43 -17.40 -0.14 -0.51
N VAL A 44 -17.88 -0.70 -1.63
CA VAL A 44 -17.01 -1.28 -2.66
C VAL A 44 -16.06 -0.21 -3.23
N SER A 45 -16.54 1.00 -3.47
CA SER A 45 -15.69 2.11 -3.92
C SER A 45 -14.63 2.51 -2.88
N GLU A 46 -14.98 2.54 -1.60
CA GLU A 46 -14.00 2.78 -0.52
C GLU A 46 -12.92 1.68 -0.51
N MET A 47 -13.32 0.42 -0.71
CA MET A 47 -12.41 -0.73 -0.76
C MET A 47 -11.45 -0.65 -1.94
N ASN A 48 -11.88 -0.20 -3.12
CA ASN A 48 -11.01 0.05 -4.27
C ASN A 48 -9.89 1.07 -3.97
N ASN A 49 -10.19 2.09 -3.17
CA ASN A 49 -9.17 3.05 -2.73
C ASN A 49 -8.15 2.40 -1.78
N VAL A 50 -8.57 1.46 -0.95
CA VAL A 50 -7.65 0.68 -0.10
C VAL A 50 -6.73 -0.18 -0.97
N TYR A 51 -7.28 -0.93 -1.94
CA TYR A 51 -6.47 -1.73 -2.87
C TYR A 51 -5.47 -0.87 -3.65
N THR A 52 -5.88 0.30 -4.13
CA THR A 52 -4.96 1.24 -4.80
C THR A 52 -3.78 1.65 -3.91
N LYS A 53 -4.01 1.81 -2.59
CA LYS A 53 -2.92 2.11 -1.65
C LYS A 53 -2.01 0.91 -1.44
N VAL A 54 -2.56 -0.31 -1.40
CA VAL A 54 -1.79 -1.55 -1.31
C VAL A 54 -0.90 -1.72 -2.54
N ASP A 55 -1.44 -1.51 -3.74
CA ASP A 55 -0.67 -1.61 -5.00
C ASP A 55 0.50 -0.61 -5.04
N LYS A 56 0.25 0.64 -4.60
CA LYS A 56 1.30 1.65 -4.48
C LYS A 56 2.37 1.26 -3.47
N LEU A 57 1.97 0.67 -2.34
CA LEU A 57 2.90 0.18 -1.33
C LEU A 57 3.73 -0.99 -1.85
N GLU A 58 3.13 -1.92 -2.59
CA GLU A 58 3.85 -3.03 -3.20
C GLU A 58 4.87 -2.53 -4.22
N ALA A 59 4.49 -1.59 -5.09
CA ALA A 59 5.41 -0.96 -6.02
C ALA A 59 6.58 -0.27 -5.29
N PHE A 60 6.29 0.41 -4.18
CA PHE A 60 7.30 1.02 -3.33
C PHE A 60 8.28 -0.01 -2.76
N VAL A 61 7.79 -1.10 -2.20
CA VAL A 61 8.64 -2.16 -1.61
C VAL A 61 9.52 -2.80 -2.69
N LYS A 62 8.97 -3.07 -3.89
CA LYS A 62 9.74 -3.61 -5.02
C LYS A 62 10.89 -2.69 -5.43
N MET A 63 10.61 -1.40 -5.55
CA MET A 63 11.62 -0.40 -5.91
C MET A 63 12.71 -0.26 -4.83
N ALA A 64 12.34 -0.20 -3.56
CA ALA A 64 13.30 -0.17 -2.46
C ALA A 64 14.21 -1.40 -2.47
N GLY A 65 13.63 -2.59 -2.69
CA GLY A 65 14.39 -3.83 -2.87
C GLY A 65 15.38 -3.75 -4.02
N HIS A 66 14.95 -3.24 -5.19
CA HIS A 66 15.85 -3.04 -6.34
C HIS A 66 17.03 -2.13 -6.02
N HIS A 67 16.80 -1.01 -5.34
CA HIS A 67 17.89 -0.10 -4.95
C HIS A 67 18.87 -0.72 -3.95
N VAL A 68 18.36 -1.50 -2.98
CA VAL A 68 19.22 -2.23 -2.04
C VAL A 68 20.10 -3.24 -2.77
N SER A 69 19.51 -4.09 -3.61
CA SER A 69 20.28 -5.07 -4.41
C SER A 69 21.30 -4.42 -5.33
N PHE A 70 20.95 -3.28 -5.93
CA PHE A 70 21.88 -2.51 -6.76
C PHE A 70 23.07 -1.98 -5.97
N LEU A 71 22.84 -1.43 -4.77
CA LEU A 71 23.91 -0.95 -3.90
C LEU A 71 24.78 -2.10 -3.37
N GLU A 72 24.17 -3.23 -3.01
CA GLU A 72 24.88 -4.44 -2.58
C GLU A 72 25.84 -4.94 -3.66
N GLU A 73 25.41 -4.98 -4.92
CA GLU A 73 26.27 -5.36 -6.05
C GLU A 73 27.44 -4.37 -6.23
N GLN A 74 27.19 -3.07 -6.14
CA GLN A 74 28.28 -2.08 -6.23
C GLN A 74 29.30 -2.21 -5.09
N ILE A 75 28.84 -2.50 -3.87
CA ILE A 75 29.72 -2.77 -2.72
C ILE A 75 30.55 -4.02 -2.99
N LEU A 76 29.92 -5.11 -3.43
CA LEU A 76 30.62 -6.36 -3.75
C LEU A 76 31.70 -6.16 -4.83
N GLN A 77 31.39 -5.41 -5.89
CA GLN A 77 32.37 -5.09 -6.94
C GLN A 77 33.50 -4.22 -6.42
N ALA A 78 33.21 -3.22 -5.58
CA ALA A 78 34.23 -2.40 -4.94
C ALA A 78 35.12 -3.26 -4.02
N GLU A 79 34.55 -4.12 -3.19
CA GLU A 79 35.29 -5.05 -2.33
C GLU A 79 36.19 -5.98 -3.14
N LYS A 80 35.67 -6.58 -4.22
CA LYS A 80 36.45 -7.46 -5.10
C LYS A 80 37.59 -6.72 -5.81
N ALA A 81 37.35 -5.49 -6.25
CA ALA A 81 38.38 -4.64 -6.86
C ALA A 81 39.47 -4.22 -5.85
N HIS A 82 39.13 -4.10 -4.56
CA HIS A 82 40.06 -3.72 -3.48
C HIS A 82 40.59 -4.89 -2.65
N ALA A 83 40.09 -6.12 -2.87
CA ALA A 83 40.61 -7.37 -2.29
C ALA A 83 42.04 -7.70 -2.75
N GLY A 84 42.58 -6.91 -3.67
CA GLY A 84 43.98 -6.92 -4.09
C GLY A 84 44.79 -5.73 -3.56
N PHE A 85 44.93 -5.54 -2.25
CA PHE A 85 46.17 -4.94 -1.70
C PHE A 85 46.47 -5.47 -0.28
N PRO A 86 47.75 -5.72 0.06
CA PRO A 86 48.20 -6.88 0.80
C PRO A 86 48.22 -6.65 2.31
N SER A 87 48.53 -7.71 3.05
CA SER A 87 48.89 -7.78 4.46
C SER A 87 50.02 -6.82 4.94
N SER A 88 50.40 -5.82 4.14
CA SER A 88 51.46 -4.85 4.43
C SER A 88 50.97 -3.60 5.17
N VAL A 89 49.67 -3.31 5.25
CA VAL A 89 49.16 -2.22 6.11
C VAL A 89 49.19 -2.56 7.60
N GLN A 90 49.30 -3.84 7.97
CA GLN A 90 49.56 -4.24 9.37
C GLN A 90 51.02 -4.04 9.80
N LYS A 91 51.96 -3.79 8.87
CA LYS A 91 53.40 -3.60 9.18
C LYS A 91 53.86 -2.15 9.15
N LEU A 92 53.01 -1.20 8.73
CA LEU A 92 53.32 0.23 8.66
C LEU A 92 53.01 1.01 9.97
N LEU A 93 53.16 0.35 11.13
CA LEU A 93 53.41 1.02 12.41
C LEU A 93 54.80 0.72 12.97
N GLY A 94 55.66 0.07 12.16
CA GLY A 94 57.06 -0.16 12.49
C GLY A 94 57.98 0.44 11.42
N SER A 95 58.74 1.45 11.82
CA SER A 95 59.95 1.95 11.16
C SER A 95 59.81 3.10 10.15
N VAL A 96 60.57 4.14 10.49
CA VAL A 96 60.87 5.37 9.75
C VAL A 96 61.63 5.03 8.47
N ALA A 97 61.09 5.38 7.31
CA ALA A 97 61.81 5.86 6.11
C ALA A 97 60.82 5.99 4.94
N PHE A 98 60.72 7.18 4.36
CA PHE A 98 60.00 7.41 3.11
C PHE A 98 60.77 6.78 1.93
N PRO A 99 60.07 6.19 0.95
CA PRO A 99 60.47 6.41 -0.44
C PRO A 99 59.30 6.94 -1.29
N LEU A 100 59.68 7.82 -2.20
CA LEU A 100 58.88 8.44 -3.23
C LEU A 100 58.35 7.37 -4.21
N PHE A 101 57.13 6.87 -3.99
CA PHE A 101 56.45 6.01 -4.95
C PHE A 101 55.61 6.84 -5.92
N LYS A 102 55.95 6.76 -7.21
CA LYS A 102 55.11 7.27 -8.30
C LYS A 102 53.74 6.60 -8.21
N LYS A 103 52.71 7.37 -7.91
CA LYS A 103 51.30 6.94 -8.00
C LYS A 103 50.99 6.67 -9.47
N THR A 104 50.91 5.41 -9.85
CA THR A 104 50.05 5.02 -10.97
C THR A 104 48.63 5.41 -10.58
N PRO A 105 47.87 6.14 -11.41
CA PRO A 105 46.51 6.47 -11.06
C PRO A 105 45.72 5.17 -11.07
N ALA A 106 45.41 4.65 -9.88
CA ALA A 106 44.23 3.80 -9.74
C ALA A 106 43.09 4.61 -10.35
N ALA A 107 42.42 4.05 -11.35
CA ALA A 107 41.31 4.71 -12.04
C ALA A 107 40.40 5.30 -10.97
N GLN A 108 40.36 6.62 -10.87
CA GLN A 108 39.42 7.31 -10.00
C GLN A 108 38.06 7.09 -10.65
N HIS A 109 37.43 5.96 -10.34
CA HIS A 109 36.02 5.80 -10.60
C HIS A 109 35.33 6.84 -9.72
N ASN A 110 34.93 7.95 -10.34
CA ASN A 110 34.04 8.92 -9.73
C ASN A 110 32.77 8.16 -9.37
N TYR A 111 32.65 7.79 -8.10
CA TYR A 111 31.43 7.20 -7.57
C TYR A 111 30.37 8.29 -7.63
N ASN A 112 29.46 8.19 -8.60
CA ASN A 112 28.27 9.01 -8.61
C ASN A 112 27.23 8.32 -7.74
N LEU A 113 26.82 9.00 -6.67
CA LEU A 113 25.71 8.55 -5.85
C LEU A 113 24.49 8.42 -6.78
N PRO A 114 23.92 7.21 -6.93
CA PRO A 114 22.72 7.03 -7.72
C PRO A 114 21.61 7.91 -7.17
N GLU A 115 20.70 8.35 -8.03
CA GLU A 115 19.50 9.04 -7.58
C GLU A 115 18.68 8.05 -6.72
N LEU A 116 18.79 8.20 -5.40
CA LEU A 116 18.10 7.35 -4.45
C LEU A 116 16.65 7.79 -4.33
N TYR A 117 15.80 6.80 -4.13
CA TYR A 117 14.37 7.01 -3.93
C TYR A 117 14.05 7.96 -2.77
N ARG A 118 13.01 8.77 -2.97
CA ARG A 118 12.44 9.73 -2.03
C ARG A 118 10.98 9.40 -1.75
N THR A 119 10.65 9.13 -0.48
CA THR A 119 9.29 8.70 -0.06
C THR A 119 8.22 9.73 -0.41
N GLU A 120 8.61 11.00 -0.44
CA GLU A 120 7.70 12.12 -0.70
C GLU A 120 7.13 12.11 -2.12
N ASP A 121 7.84 11.51 -3.07
CA ASP A 121 7.43 11.49 -4.50
C ASP A 121 6.23 10.57 -4.76
N TYR A 122 6.00 9.56 -3.89
CA TYR A 122 4.94 8.56 -4.05
C TYR A 122 3.86 8.66 -2.97
N PHE A 123 4.22 9.14 -1.79
CA PHE A 123 3.30 9.40 -0.67
C PHE A 123 3.41 10.88 -0.26
N PRO A 124 2.78 11.81 -1.00
CA PRO A 124 2.82 13.21 -0.65
C PRO A 124 2.26 13.41 0.76
N ILE A 125 3.10 13.89 1.67
CA ILE A 125 2.72 14.19 3.05
C ILE A 125 1.72 15.34 3.00
N LYS A 126 0.43 15.01 3.08
CA LYS A 126 -0.59 16.00 3.40
C LYS A 126 -0.42 16.30 4.88
N TYR A 127 0.21 17.44 5.21
CA TYR A 127 0.17 17.99 6.56
C TYR A 127 -1.29 18.19 6.96
N ILE A 128 -1.88 17.20 7.63
CA ILE A 128 -3.09 17.41 8.41
C ILE A 128 -2.57 18.09 9.67
N GLY A 129 -2.67 19.42 9.69
CA GLY A 129 -2.30 20.23 10.85
C GLY A 129 -2.86 19.58 12.12
N SER A 130 -1.95 19.21 13.01
CA SER A 130 -2.23 18.67 14.33
C SER A 130 -3.16 19.62 15.07
N LYS A 131 -4.45 19.29 15.12
CA LYS A 131 -5.37 19.86 16.12
C LYS A 131 -5.10 19.19 17.46
N TYR A 132 -3.99 19.59 18.09
CA TYR A 132 -3.86 19.52 19.53
C TYR A 132 -3.88 20.97 20.04
N GLN A 133 -5.10 21.49 20.24
CA GLN A 133 -5.29 22.62 21.14
C GLN A 133 -5.17 22.06 22.55
N SER A 134 -4.11 22.45 23.25
CA SER A 134 -3.97 22.31 24.69
C SER A 134 -5.07 23.11 25.38
N HIS A 135 -5.89 22.43 26.17
CA HIS A 135 -6.62 23.03 27.28
C HIS A 135 -5.72 23.09 28.51
#